data_AF-A0A959C4N8-F1
#
_entry.id   AF-A0A959C4N8-F1
#
_cell.length_a   1.000
_cell.length_b   1.000
_cell.length_c   1.000
_cell.angle_alpha   90.00
_cell.angle_beta   90.00
_cell.angle_gamma   90.00
#
_symmetry.space_group_name_H-M   'P 1'
#
loop_
_entity.id
_entity.type
_entity.pdbx_description
1 polymer ?
#
loop_
_entity_poly.entity_id
_entity_poly.type
_entity_poly.pdbx_seq_one_letter_code
_entity_poly.pdbx_strand_id
1 'polypeptide(L)'
;MKTTFPAHLRHILSLLRDFNLYLIASLRRLGFTGQPRMDSNIPGISNPNKVFIFFTAILMLGAPAHVFSQKAVAVTGVSITVEDLDREVSFFTQTLDFREIKREKWSGPEVAALFGLSEAGVSVEMVDLQLGTETIRLMD
;
A
#
# COMPACT_ATOMS: atom_id res chain seq x y z
N MET A 1 8.73 7.43 27.86
CA MET A 1 9.74 7.71 26.82
C MET A 1 9.09 8.54 25.74
N LYS A 2 9.63 9.73 25.40
CA LYS A 2 9.07 10.61 24.35
C LYS A 2 9.61 10.16 23.00
N THR A 3 8.78 9.54 22.15
CA THR A 3 9.16 9.19 20.78
C THR A 3 8.84 10.35 19.85
N THR A 4 9.90 11.05 19.44
CA THR A 4 9.85 12.07 18.41
C THR A 4 9.57 11.40 17.07
N PHE A 5 8.37 11.61 16.54
CA PHE A 5 7.97 11.17 15.19
C PHE A 5 8.98 11.63 14.13
N PRO A 6 9.43 10.76 13.21
CA PRO A 6 10.36 11.14 12.15
C PRO A 6 9.71 12.18 11.22
N ALA A 7 10.41 13.29 10.99
CA ALA A 7 9.91 14.45 10.24
C ALA A 7 9.41 14.10 8.82
N HIS A 8 9.93 13.03 8.22
CA HIS A 8 9.57 12.57 6.88
C HIS A 8 8.12 12.05 6.78
N LEU A 9 7.57 11.42 7.84
CA LEU A 9 6.19 10.93 7.82
C LEU A 9 5.16 12.07 7.91
N ARG A 10 5.52 13.17 8.57
CA ARG A 10 4.67 14.38 8.63
C ARG A 10 4.50 15.02 7.26
N HIS A 11 5.55 14.98 6.43
CA HIS A 11 5.52 15.47 5.06
C HIS A 11 4.60 14.65 4.14
N ILE A 12 4.55 13.33 4.31
CA ILE A 12 3.69 12.46 3.49
C ILE A 12 2.21 12.66 3.85
N LEU A 13 1.90 12.75 5.15
CA LEU A 13 0.54 13.04 5.63
C LEU A 13 0.08 14.46 5.28
N SER A 14 0.97 15.45 5.28
CA SER A 14 0.63 16.80 4.79
C SER A 14 0.37 16.79 3.29
N LEU A 15 1.18 16.08 2.49
CA LEU A 15 0.98 15.94 1.05
C LEU A 15 -0.37 15.32 0.70
N LEU A 16 -0.81 14.28 1.41
CA LEU A 16 -2.13 13.66 1.18
C LEU A 16 -3.30 14.59 1.55
N ARG A 17 -3.16 15.37 2.62
CA ARG A 17 -4.16 16.38 3.03
C ARG A 17 -4.23 17.54 2.05
N ASP A 18 -3.09 18.01 1.56
CA ASP A 18 -2.99 19.08 0.58
C ASP A 18 -3.53 18.64 -0.78
N PHE A 19 -3.33 17.38 -1.17
CA PHE A 19 -3.91 16.83 -2.40
C PHE A 19 -5.44 16.84 -2.37
N ASN A 20 -6.03 16.46 -1.24
CA ASN A 20 -7.49 16.47 -1.05
C ASN A 20 -8.05 17.91 -1.07
N LEU A 21 -7.35 18.85 -0.43
CA LEU A 21 -7.72 20.27 -0.47
C LEU A 21 -7.55 20.90 -1.86
N TYR A 22 -6.52 20.51 -2.62
CA TYR A 22 -6.33 20.99 -3.99
C TYR A 22 -7.40 20.42 -4.94
N LEU A 23 -7.81 19.16 -4.76
CA LEU A 23 -8.91 18.55 -5.50
C LEU A 23 -10.23 19.29 -5.21
N ILE A 24 -10.56 19.51 -3.93
CA ILE A 24 -11.76 20.22 -3.48
C ILE A 24 -11.74 21.70 -3.93
N ALA A 25 -10.58 22.36 -3.89
CA ALA A 25 -10.43 23.74 -4.34
C ALA A 25 -10.50 23.88 -5.86
N SER A 26 -9.98 22.90 -6.63
CA SER A 26 -10.09 22.89 -8.10
C SER A 26 -11.54 22.72 -8.56
N LEU A 27 -12.33 21.92 -7.83
CA LEU A 27 -13.76 21.72 -8.08
C LEU A 27 -14.59 22.97 -7.77
N ARG A 28 -14.17 23.83 -6.84
CA ARG A 28 -14.81 25.15 -6.60
C ARG A 28 -14.40 26.24 -7.57
N ARG A 29 -13.22 26.12 -8.20
CA ARG A 29 -12.70 27.11 -9.18
C ARG A 29 -13.26 26.91 -10.58
N LEU A 30 -13.72 25.69 -10.90
CA LEU A 30 -14.65 25.45 -11.99
C LEU A 30 -16.01 25.95 -11.54
N GLY A 31 -16.34 27.20 -11.85
CA GLY A 31 -17.61 27.83 -11.52
C GLY A 31 -18.81 27.11 -12.15
N PHE A 32 -19.21 25.97 -11.59
CA PHE A 32 -20.47 25.28 -11.81
C PHE A 32 -21.61 26.03 -11.10
N THR A 33 -21.69 27.34 -11.34
CA THR A 33 -22.87 28.17 -11.07
C THR A 33 -23.41 28.65 -12.40
N GLY A 34 -23.69 27.69 -13.26
CA GLY A 34 -24.44 27.86 -14.48
C GLY A 34 -25.19 26.56 -14.66
N GLN A 35 -26.49 26.54 -14.34
CA GLN A 35 -27.32 25.48 -14.90
C GLN A 35 -27.06 25.49 -16.41
N PRO A 36 -26.72 24.36 -17.04
CA PRO A 36 -26.65 24.31 -18.48
C PRO A 36 -28.07 24.64 -18.97
N ARG A 37 -28.27 25.87 -19.45
CA ARG A 37 -29.42 26.18 -20.28
C ARG A 37 -29.23 25.36 -21.55
N MET A 38 -29.80 24.17 -21.53
CA MET A 38 -30.07 23.39 -22.72
C MET A 38 -31.08 24.17 -23.54
N ASP A 39 -30.59 25.04 -24.43
CA ASP A 39 -31.32 25.36 -25.64
C ASP A 39 -31.32 24.08 -26.49
N SER A 40 -32.33 23.25 -26.22
CA SER A 40 -32.59 22.00 -26.94
C SER A 40 -33.34 22.33 -28.21
N ASN A 41 -32.63 22.84 -29.21
CA ASN A 41 -33.13 22.90 -30.58
C ASN A 41 -32.02 22.56 -31.58
N ILE A 42 -31.43 21.37 -31.42
CA ILE A 42 -30.72 20.70 -32.51
C ILE A 42 -31.44 19.36 -32.76
N PRO A 43 -32.31 19.27 -33.77
CA PRO A 43 -32.92 18.02 -34.16
C PRO A 43 -31.87 17.22 -34.95
N GLY A 44 -31.52 16.03 -34.46
CA GLY A 44 -30.68 15.13 -35.21
C GLY A 44 -29.87 14.22 -34.30
N ILE A 45 -30.45 13.04 -34.03
CA ILE A 45 -29.80 11.74 -33.81
C ILE A 45 -28.42 11.87 -33.14
N SER A 46 -28.37 11.60 -31.84
CA SER A 46 -27.09 11.39 -31.14
C SER A 46 -26.33 10.25 -31.82
N ASN A 47 -25.44 10.61 -32.74
CA ASN A 47 -24.56 9.63 -33.39
C ASN A 47 -23.82 8.90 -32.26
N PRO A 48 -23.98 7.57 -32.11
CA PRO A 48 -23.40 6.82 -30.98
C PRO A 48 -21.87 7.01 -30.91
N ASN A 49 -21.25 7.27 -32.06
CA ASN A 49 -19.85 7.62 -32.20
C ASN A 49 -19.46 8.89 -31.40
N LYS A 50 -20.33 9.91 -31.31
CA LYS A 50 -20.02 11.15 -30.55
C LYS A 50 -20.00 10.91 -29.04
N VAL A 51 -20.95 10.11 -28.54
CA VAL A 51 -21.00 9.74 -27.11
C VAL A 51 -19.79 8.88 -26.77
N PHE A 52 -19.48 7.90 -27.61
CA PHE A 52 -18.29 7.07 -27.47
C PHE A 52 -17.00 7.91 -27.44
N ILE A 53 -16.81 8.81 -28.41
CA ILE A 53 -15.65 9.71 -28.48
C ILE A 53 -15.52 10.58 -27.22
N PHE A 54 -16.63 11.09 -26.67
CA PHE A 54 -16.61 11.89 -25.45
C PHE A 54 -16.10 11.09 -24.25
N PHE A 55 -16.60 9.86 -24.04
CA PHE A 55 -16.13 8.99 -22.97
C PHE A 55 -14.67 8.55 -23.17
N THR A 56 -14.25 8.24 -24.40
CA THR A 56 -12.85 7.90 -24.72
C THR A 56 -11.91 9.08 -24.46
N ALA A 57 -12.34 10.30 -24.80
CA ALA A 57 -11.56 11.52 -24.54
C ALA A 57 -11.42 11.80 -23.04
N ILE A 58 -12.48 11.63 -22.25
CA ILE A 58 -12.41 11.74 -20.78
C ILE A 58 -11.48 10.67 -20.20
N LEU A 59 -11.54 9.44 -20.71
CA LEU A 59 -10.69 8.36 -20.23
C LEU A 59 -9.22 8.60 -20.57
N MET A 60 -8.91 9.19 -21.73
CA MET A 60 -7.53 9.56 -22.11
C MET A 60 -7.01 10.80 -21.38
N LEU A 61 -7.86 11.78 -21.07
CA LEU A 61 -7.47 12.96 -20.28
C LEU A 61 -7.34 12.66 -18.78
N GLY A 62 -8.12 11.70 -18.27
CA GLY A 62 -8.15 11.31 -16.87
C GLY A 62 -7.24 10.12 -16.53
N ALA A 63 -6.74 9.38 -17.53
CA ALA A 63 -5.78 8.32 -17.30
C ALA A 63 -4.46 8.93 -16.80
N PRO A 64 -3.97 8.56 -15.61
CA PRO A 64 -2.63 8.96 -15.20
C PRO A 64 -1.65 8.44 -16.25
N ALA A 65 -0.96 9.36 -16.94
CA ALA A 65 -0.01 9.07 -18.03
C ALA A 65 1.19 8.18 -17.62
N HIS A 66 1.23 7.78 -16.35
CA HIS A 66 2.20 6.88 -15.77
C HIS A 66 1.46 5.73 -15.10
N VAL A 67 1.02 4.77 -15.91
CA VAL A 67 0.79 3.42 -15.40
C VAL A 67 2.17 2.88 -15.04
N PHE A 68 2.61 3.14 -13.81
CA PHE A 68 3.85 2.60 -13.29
C PHE A 68 3.70 1.08 -13.23
N SER A 69 4.20 0.39 -14.25
CA SER A 69 4.39 -1.05 -14.19
C SER A 69 5.47 -1.32 -13.16
N GLN A 70 5.05 -1.73 -11.96
CA GLN A 70 5.97 -2.15 -10.92
C GLN A 70 6.57 -3.48 -11.33
N LYS A 71 7.86 -3.47 -11.70
CA LYS A 71 8.61 -4.67 -12.01
C LYS A 71 9.12 -5.28 -10.70
N ALA A 72 8.66 -6.51 -10.39
CA ALA A 72 9.30 -7.31 -9.35
C ALA A 72 10.70 -7.73 -9.83
N VAL A 73 11.73 -7.27 -9.11
CA VAL A 73 13.14 -7.50 -9.50
C VAL A 73 13.67 -8.79 -8.87
N ALA A 74 13.30 -9.06 -7.62
CA ALA A 74 13.74 -10.26 -6.90
C ALA A 74 12.80 -10.54 -5.71
N VAL A 75 12.79 -11.80 -5.26
CA VAL A 75 12.22 -12.19 -3.97
C VAL A 75 13.36 -12.08 -2.95
N THR A 76 13.22 -11.19 -1.97
CA THR A 76 14.27 -10.91 -0.98
C THR A 76 14.30 -11.89 0.19
N GLY A 77 13.21 -12.64 0.40
CA GLY A 77 13.08 -13.60 1.49
C GLY A 77 11.65 -14.13 1.60
N VAL A 78 11.50 -15.24 2.30
CA VAL A 78 10.20 -15.87 2.59
C VAL A 78 9.97 -15.83 4.09
N SER A 79 8.79 -15.37 4.51
CA SER A 79 8.38 -15.39 5.91
C SER A 79 7.33 -16.47 6.14
N ILE A 80 7.50 -17.27 7.19
CA ILE A 80 6.65 -18.40 7.55
C ILE A 80 6.15 -18.18 8.97
N THR A 81 4.83 -18.18 9.15
CA THR A 81 4.22 -18.22 10.49
C THR A 81 4.21 -19.66 10.98
N VAL A 82 4.69 -19.88 12.21
CA VAL A 82 4.81 -21.19 12.84
C VAL A 82 4.14 -21.17 14.21
N GLU A 83 3.74 -22.34 14.71
CA GLU A 83 3.09 -22.48 16.03
C GLU A 83 4.12 -22.49 17.18
N ASP A 84 5.32 -23.00 16.93
CA ASP A 84 6.41 -23.06 17.90
C ASP A 84 7.71 -22.68 17.21
N LEU A 85 8.15 -21.46 17.46
CA LEU A 85 9.33 -20.87 16.84
C LEU A 85 10.62 -21.64 17.19
N ASP A 86 10.79 -22.06 18.43
CA ASP A 86 12.03 -22.71 18.88
C ASP A 86 12.13 -24.13 18.32
N ARG A 87 11.01 -24.86 18.26
CA ARG A 87 10.96 -26.18 17.62
C ARG A 87 11.32 -26.09 16.14
N GLU A 88 10.79 -25.11 15.42
CA GLU A 88 11.06 -24.97 13.99
C GLU A 88 12.49 -24.47 13.72
N VAL A 89 13.00 -23.52 14.50
CA VAL A 89 14.41 -23.11 14.41
C VAL A 89 15.33 -24.32 14.61
N SER A 90 15.05 -25.16 15.60
CA SER A 90 15.80 -26.40 15.84
C SER A 90 15.74 -27.34 14.62
N PHE A 91 14.56 -27.53 14.03
CA PHE A 91 14.41 -28.34 12.82
C PHE A 91 15.27 -27.83 11.65
N PHE A 92 15.19 -26.53 11.32
CA PHE A 92 15.93 -25.96 10.20
C PHE A 92 17.44 -25.96 10.42
N THR A 93 17.89 -25.69 11.65
CA THR A 93 19.31 -25.65 11.99
C THR A 93 19.94 -27.04 12.06
N GLN A 94 19.19 -28.08 12.48
CA GLN A 94 19.70 -29.44 12.61
C GLN A 94 19.56 -30.28 11.34
N THR A 95 18.52 -30.03 10.53
CA THR A 95 18.20 -30.88 9.37
C THR A 95 18.74 -30.31 8.06
N LEU A 96 18.74 -28.98 7.93
CA LEU A 96 18.99 -28.28 6.66
C LEU A 96 20.20 -27.33 6.72
N ASP A 97 21.02 -27.41 7.76
CA ASP A 97 22.22 -26.59 8.00
C ASP A 97 22.00 -25.07 7.95
N PHE A 98 20.76 -24.63 8.19
CA PHE A 98 20.47 -23.21 8.34
C PHE A 98 21.18 -22.67 9.57
N ARG A 99 21.57 -21.39 9.52
CA ARG A 99 22.16 -20.67 10.65
C ARG A 99 21.26 -19.54 11.08
N GLU A 100 21.02 -19.44 12.38
CA GLU A 100 20.37 -18.26 12.95
C GLU A 100 21.30 -17.04 12.80
N ILE A 101 20.80 -16.01 12.12
CA ILE A 101 21.54 -14.77 11.89
C ILE A 101 20.96 -13.59 12.67
N LYS A 102 19.68 -13.66 13.05
CA LYS A 102 19.00 -12.62 13.83
C LYS A 102 17.79 -13.20 14.56
N ARG A 103 17.56 -12.74 15.78
CA ARG A 103 16.33 -12.96 16.54
C ARG A 103 15.85 -11.65 17.11
N GLU A 104 14.58 -11.34 16.94
CA GLU A 104 13.97 -10.12 17.43
C GLU A 104 12.55 -10.36 17.93
N LYS A 105 12.18 -9.62 18.98
CA LYS A 105 10.85 -9.67 19.56
C LYS A 105 10.21 -8.29 19.43
N TRP A 106 9.07 -8.23 18.76
CA TRP A 106 8.32 -7.00 18.53
C TRP A 106 7.05 -7.04 19.36
N SER A 107 6.81 -5.99 20.13
CA SER A 107 5.62 -5.89 20.98
C SER A 107 5.05 -4.49 20.94
N GLY A 108 3.73 -4.36 21.06
CA GLY A 108 3.06 -3.07 21.20
C GLY A 108 1.84 -2.89 20.29
N PRO A 109 1.10 -1.78 20.47
CA PRO A 109 -0.11 -1.51 19.69
C PRO A 109 0.17 -1.33 18.19
N GLU A 110 1.37 -0.87 17.82
CA GLU A 110 1.77 -0.75 16.41
C GLU A 110 1.96 -2.12 15.76
N VAL A 111 2.48 -3.10 16.52
CA VAL A 111 2.65 -4.49 16.06
C VAL A 111 1.29 -5.14 15.90
N ALA A 112 0.41 -4.98 16.88
CA ALA A 112 -0.97 -5.47 16.78
C ALA A 112 -1.68 -4.89 15.54
N ALA A 113 -1.54 -3.59 15.27
CA ALA A 113 -2.10 -2.97 14.07
C ALA A 113 -1.50 -3.50 12.75
N LEU A 114 -0.19 -3.75 12.70
CA LEU A 114 0.48 -4.29 11.51
C LEU A 114 -0.04 -5.68 11.13
N PHE A 115 -0.35 -6.50 12.13
CA PHE A 115 -0.87 -7.85 11.94
C PHE A 115 -2.40 -7.93 12.01
N GLY A 116 -3.10 -6.79 12.14
CA GLY A 116 -4.57 -6.74 12.20
C GLY A 116 -5.17 -7.34 13.48
N LEU A 117 -4.38 -7.43 14.55
CA LEU A 117 -4.77 -8.00 15.83
C LEU A 117 -5.40 -6.92 16.72
N SER A 118 -6.49 -7.29 17.40
CA SER A 118 -7.32 -6.34 18.17
C SER A 118 -6.82 -6.13 19.60
N GLU A 119 -5.90 -6.96 20.08
CA GLU A 119 -5.49 -6.99 21.48
C GLU A 119 -4.26 -6.12 21.76
N ALA A 120 -4.39 -5.25 22.77
CA ALA A 120 -3.28 -4.48 23.32
C ALA A 120 -2.42 -5.38 24.22
N GLY A 121 -1.53 -6.15 23.61
CA GLY A 121 -0.68 -7.11 24.32
C GLY A 121 0.05 -8.10 23.43
N VAL A 122 -0.22 -8.09 22.12
CA VAL A 122 0.46 -8.97 21.18
C VAL A 122 1.95 -8.70 21.16
N SER A 123 2.71 -9.79 21.25
CA SER A 123 4.12 -9.84 20.94
C SER A 123 4.32 -10.86 19.82
N VAL A 124 5.13 -10.50 18.84
CA VAL A 124 5.55 -11.39 17.76
C VAL A 124 7.04 -11.63 17.93
N GLU A 125 7.46 -12.88 17.95
CA GLU A 125 8.86 -13.25 17.91
C GLU A 125 9.25 -13.67 16.49
N MET A 126 10.42 -13.22 16.04
CA MET A 126 10.91 -13.49 14.69
C MET A 126 12.36 -13.93 14.72
N VAL A 127 12.66 -14.91 13.87
CA VAL A 127 14.02 -15.44 13.69
C VAL A 127 14.35 -15.48 12.20
N ASP A 128 15.45 -14.84 11.83
CA ASP A 128 16.03 -14.94 10.50
C ASP A 128 17.04 -16.07 10.47
N LEU A 129 16.83 -17.00 9.54
CA LEU A 129 17.70 -18.13 9.27
C LEU A 129 18.30 -18.00 7.87
N GLN A 130 19.58 -18.35 7.73
CA GLN A 130 20.32 -18.27 6.46
C GLN A 130 20.86 -19.63 6.04
N LEU A 131 20.72 -19.95 4.74
CA LEU A 131 21.37 -21.07 4.07
C LEU A 131 22.12 -20.55 2.84
N GLY A 132 23.45 -20.44 2.95
CA GLY A 132 24.27 -19.84 1.89
C GLY A 132 23.88 -18.38 1.64
N THR A 133 23.25 -18.12 0.49
CA THR A 133 22.75 -16.77 0.13
C THR A 133 21.25 -16.59 0.35
N GLU A 134 20.54 -17.65 0.73
CA GLU A 134 19.09 -17.64 0.93
C GLU A 134 18.76 -17.33 2.39
N THR A 135 17.69 -16.56 2.61
CA THR A 135 17.21 -16.19 3.93
C THR A 135 15.73 -16.52 4.05
N ILE A 136 15.37 -17.17 5.15
CA ILE A 136 13.99 -17.40 5.56
C ILE A 136 13.76 -16.73 6.91
N ARG A 137 12.54 -16.27 7.15
CA ARG A 137 12.11 -15.70 8.42
C ARG A 137 11.02 -16.58 9.01
N LEU A 138 11.20 -16.98 10.26
CA LEU A 138 10.17 -17.67 11.05
C LEU A 138 9.54 -16.66 12.00
N MET A 139 8.23 -16.74 12.19
CA MET A 139 7.48 -15.87 13.10
C MET A 139 6.40 -16.62 13.87
N ASP A 140 6.22 -16.24 15.14
CA ASP A 140 5.17 -16.68 16.06
C ASP A 140 4.52 -15.45 16.71
#